data_AF-A0A420CTA6-F1
#
_entry.id   AF-A0A420CTA6-F1
#
_cell.length_a   1.000
_cell.length_b   1.000
_cell.length_c   1.000
_cell.angle_alpha   90.00
_cell.angle_beta   90.00
_cell.angle_gamma   90.00
#
_symmetry.space_group_name_H-M   'P 1'
#
loop_
_entity.id
_entity.type
_entity.pdbx_description
1 polymer ?
#
loop_
_entity_poly.entity_id
_entity_poly.type
_entity_poly.pdbx_seq_one_letter_code
_entity_poly.pdbx_strand_id
1 'polypeptide(L)'
;MKNYYASEELAQILLNNGFVDITDKKFPLHFKQIKENGYDPEKAKRAFRINTKDLILFDYITVKFVHKGNGCSATNMRKEISENELKSAIAFFKLPYQTRNAIMRSGVAIPTLHQDYRYIQENPSYNNPRNKHIVKAFEEVKIK
;
A
#
# COMPACT_ATOMS: atom_id res chain seq x y z
N MET A 1 16.53 -7.67 -7.28
CA MET A 1 15.12 -7.54 -6.81
C MET A 1 14.40 -6.57 -7.72
N LYS A 2 13.12 -6.79 -8.01
CA LYS A 2 12.32 -5.87 -8.84
C LYS A 2 11.87 -4.68 -7.99
N ASN A 3 11.95 -3.49 -8.58
CA ASN A 3 11.38 -2.26 -8.03
C ASN A 3 10.13 -1.87 -8.81
N TYR A 4 9.20 -1.22 -8.11
CA TYR A 4 7.90 -0.78 -8.63
C TYR A 4 7.82 0.74 -8.54
N TYR A 5 7.09 1.31 -9.50
CA TYR A 5 6.87 2.74 -9.64
C TYR A 5 5.38 2.99 -9.83
N ALA A 6 4.94 4.24 -9.79
CA ALA A 6 3.58 4.60 -10.21
C ALA A 6 3.39 4.21 -11.70
N SER A 7 2.69 3.10 -11.95
CA SER A 7 2.55 2.51 -13.29
C SER A 7 1.27 1.68 -13.39
N GLU A 8 0.91 1.27 -14.62
CA GLU A 8 -0.22 0.34 -14.81
C GLU A 8 0.05 -1.03 -14.19
N GLU A 9 1.31 -1.49 -14.20
CA GLU A 9 1.70 -2.72 -13.51
C GLU A 9 1.38 -2.64 -12.01
N LEU A 10 1.79 -1.55 -11.35
CA LEU A 10 1.51 -1.38 -9.92
C LEU A 10 0.01 -1.25 -9.66
N ALA A 11 -0.73 -0.56 -10.53
CA ALA A 11 -2.19 -0.48 -10.44
C ALA A 11 -2.83 -1.88 -10.46
N GLN A 12 -2.43 -2.73 -11.43
CA GLN A 12 -2.97 -4.07 -11.55
C GLN A 12 -2.65 -4.95 -10.33
N ILE A 13 -1.44 -4.83 -9.76
CA ILE A 13 -1.09 -5.52 -8.51
C ILE A 13 -2.02 -5.10 -7.37
N LEU A 14 -2.32 -3.81 -7.23
CA LEU A 14 -3.24 -3.33 -6.19
C LEU A 14 -4.66 -3.88 -6.41
N LEU A 15 -5.16 -3.87 -7.64
CA LEU A 15 -6.46 -4.44 -8.00
C LEU A 15 -6.53 -5.95 -7.66
N ASN A 16 -5.49 -6.71 -7.99
CA ASN A 16 -5.38 -8.14 -7.69
C ASN A 16 -5.36 -8.44 -6.17
N ASN A 17 -5.03 -7.44 -5.35
CA ASN A 17 -5.04 -7.53 -3.89
C ASN A 17 -6.32 -6.98 -3.23
N GLY A 18 -7.36 -6.70 -4.02
CA GLY A 18 -8.66 -6.27 -3.51
C GLY A 18 -8.78 -4.77 -3.26
N PHE A 19 -7.84 -3.97 -3.75
CA PHE A 19 -8.06 -2.53 -3.83
C PHE A 19 -9.03 -2.22 -4.96
N VAL A 20 -9.79 -1.14 -4.80
CA VAL A 20 -10.72 -0.62 -5.78
C VAL A 20 -10.16 0.71 -6.30
N ASP A 21 -10.06 0.85 -7.62
CA ASP A 21 -9.76 2.13 -8.24
C ASP A 21 -10.93 3.10 -7.99
N ILE A 22 -10.62 4.25 -7.38
CA ILE A 22 -11.57 5.33 -7.09
C ILE A 22 -11.10 6.65 -7.72
N THR A 23 -10.28 6.58 -8.76
CA THR A 23 -9.73 7.74 -9.46
C THR A 23 -10.85 8.59 -10.06
N ASP A 24 -11.93 7.98 -10.55
CA ASP A 24 -13.14 8.66 -11.03
C ASP A 24 -13.76 9.60 -9.98
N LYS A 25 -13.77 9.17 -8.72
CA LYS A 25 -14.35 9.93 -7.59
C LYS A 25 -13.39 10.95 -7.02
N LYS A 26 -12.11 10.58 -6.88
CA LYS A 26 -11.11 11.43 -6.22
C LYS A 26 -10.48 12.44 -7.18
N PHE A 27 -10.32 12.06 -8.44
CA PHE A 27 -9.58 12.78 -9.48
C PHE A 27 -10.29 12.67 -10.85
N PRO A 28 -11.55 13.14 -10.98
CA PRO A 28 -12.38 12.88 -12.17
C PRO A 28 -11.76 13.34 -13.49
N LEU A 29 -11.04 14.47 -13.48
CA LEU A 29 -10.33 14.96 -14.67
C LEU A 29 -9.20 14.03 -15.10
N HIS A 30 -8.41 13.52 -14.15
CA HIS A 30 -7.34 12.57 -14.44
C HIS A 30 -7.90 11.21 -14.88
N PHE A 31 -9.04 10.77 -14.32
CA PHE A 31 -9.72 9.56 -14.78
C PHE A 31 -10.13 9.65 -16.25
N LYS A 32 -10.72 10.79 -16.66
CA LYS A 32 -11.05 11.04 -18.07
C LYS A 32 -9.80 10.99 -18.95
N GLN A 33 -8.73 11.67 -18.54
CA GLN A 33 -7.45 11.67 -19.25
C GLN A 33 -6.86 10.26 -19.42
N ILE A 34 -6.92 9.43 -18.36
CA ILE A 34 -6.43 8.04 -18.38
C ILE A 34 -7.26 7.18 -19.35
N LYS A 35 -8.59 7.34 -19.36
CA LYS A 35 -9.45 6.62 -20.31
C LYS A 35 -9.15 6.96 -21.77
N GLU A 36 -8.81 8.21 -22.06
CA GLU A 36 -8.56 8.69 -23.41
C GLU A 36 -7.14 8.35 -23.90
N ASN A 37 -6.14 8.42 -23.02
CA ASN A 37 -4.73 8.41 -23.43
C ASN A 37 -3.89 7.29 -22.77
N GLY A 38 -4.48 6.47 -21.90
CA GLY A 38 -3.74 5.56 -21.03
C GLY A 38 -3.14 6.28 -19.81
N TYR A 39 -2.60 5.49 -18.88
CA TYR A 39 -2.01 6.03 -17.65
C TYR A 39 -0.56 6.47 -17.85
N ASP A 40 -0.28 7.74 -17.57
CA ASP A 40 1.06 8.34 -17.54
C ASP A 40 1.28 9.00 -16.16
N PRO A 41 2.24 8.52 -15.34
CA PRO A 41 2.48 9.04 -14.00
C PRO A 41 3.04 10.47 -13.99
N GLU A 42 3.57 11.00 -15.09
CA GLU A 42 4.00 12.41 -15.14
C GLU A 42 2.81 13.37 -15.34
N LYS A 43 1.67 12.85 -15.80
CA LYS A 43 0.52 13.68 -16.22
C LYS A 43 -0.74 13.43 -15.39
N ALA A 44 -0.89 12.24 -14.84
CA ALA A 44 -2.13 11.82 -14.18
C ALA A 44 -1.90 11.25 -12.78
N LYS A 45 -2.87 11.53 -11.90
CA LYS A 45 -2.96 10.92 -10.56
C LYS A 45 -3.92 9.73 -10.58
N ARG A 46 -3.67 8.75 -9.71
CA ARG A 46 -4.60 7.63 -9.44
C ARG A 46 -4.82 7.43 -7.96
N ALA A 47 -5.95 6.83 -7.60
CA ALA A 47 -6.30 6.55 -6.22
C ALA A 47 -6.93 5.16 -6.08
N PHE A 48 -6.39 4.37 -5.17
CA PHE A 48 -6.84 3.00 -4.89
C PHE A 48 -7.25 2.89 -3.44
N ARG A 49 -8.39 2.25 -3.17
CA ARG A 49 -9.00 2.15 -1.85
C ARG A 49 -9.28 0.70 -1.49
N ILE A 50 -8.93 0.29 -0.27
CA ILE A 50 -9.28 -1.05 0.24
C ILE A 50 -10.44 -1.03 1.27
N ASN A 51 -10.67 0.12 1.90
CA ASN A 51 -11.76 0.35 2.84
C ASN A 51 -12.08 1.85 2.89
N THR A 52 -13.08 2.29 3.65
CA THR A 52 -13.55 3.69 3.64
C THR A 52 -12.48 4.74 3.97
N LYS A 53 -11.38 4.37 4.64
CA LYS A 53 -10.39 5.33 5.19
C LYS A 53 -8.97 5.16 4.65
N ASP A 54 -8.61 3.99 4.13
CA ASP A 54 -7.25 3.67 3.73
C ASP A 54 -7.07 3.68 2.22
N LEU A 55 -6.03 4.37 1.75
CA LEU A 55 -5.79 4.66 0.34
C LEU A 55 -4.32 4.45 -0.04
N ILE A 56 -4.09 4.05 -1.28
CA ILE A 56 -2.81 4.22 -1.96
C ILE A 56 -3.03 5.22 -3.08
N LEU A 57 -2.26 6.29 -3.09
CA LEU A 57 -2.34 7.34 -4.10
C LEU A 57 -1.12 7.30 -4.98
N PHE A 58 -1.31 7.37 -6.29
CA PHE A 58 -0.27 7.75 -7.22
C PHE A 58 -0.41 9.25 -7.44
N ASP A 59 0.35 10.02 -6.66
CA ASP A 59 0.44 11.48 -6.80
C ASP A 59 1.57 11.78 -7.78
N TYR A 60 1.23 11.65 -9.06
CA TYR A 60 2.19 11.57 -10.16
C TYR A 60 3.19 10.42 -9.95
N ILE A 61 4.49 10.67 -10.11
CA ILE A 61 5.57 9.70 -9.87
C ILE A 61 5.72 9.26 -8.41
N THR A 62 5.01 9.89 -7.46
CA THR A 62 5.11 9.58 -6.03
C THR A 62 3.94 8.74 -5.57
N VAL A 63 4.23 7.55 -5.04
CA VAL A 63 3.24 6.69 -4.39
C VAL A 63 3.14 7.04 -2.91
N LYS A 64 1.93 7.22 -2.41
CA LYS A 64 1.62 7.58 -1.01
C LYS A 64 0.77 6.50 -0.36
N PHE A 65 1.22 5.97 0.78
CA PHE A 65 0.48 5.01 1.60
C PHE A 65 -0.29 5.76 2.70
N VAL A 66 -1.59 5.96 2.52
CA VAL A 66 -2.41 6.83 3.37
C VAL A 66 -3.28 6.00 4.32
N HIS A 67 -3.03 6.15 5.61
CA HIS A 67 -3.88 5.58 6.67
C HIS A 67 -4.79 6.65 7.27
N LYS A 68 -6.09 6.34 7.43
CA LYS A 68 -7.11 7.25 8.00
C LYS A 68 -7.38 8.55 7.22
N GLY A 69 -6.93 8.69 5.98
CA GLY A 69 -7.21 9.87 5.15
C GLY A 69 -6.63 11.22 5.64
N ASN A 70 -5.98 11.27 6.81
CA ASN A 70 -5.50 12.51 7.45
C ASN A 70 -4.13 12.98 6.92
N GLY A 71 -3.88 12.81 5.62
CA GLY A 71 -2.58 13.10 5.01
C GLY A 71 -1.61 11.91 5.07
N CYS A 72 -0.41 12.11 4.50
CA CYS A 72 0.63 11.10 4.37
C CYS A 72 1.96 11.70 4.83
N SER A 73 2.61 11.07 5.80
CA SER A 73 3.98 11.45 6.19
C SER A 73 4.96 11.14 5.07
N ALA A 74 6.07 11.87 4.99
CA ALA A 74 7.14 11.61 4.02
C ALA A 74 7.69 10.18 4.12
N THR A 75 7.72 9.60 5.33
CA THR A 75 8.14 8.22 5.59
C THR A 75 7.26 7.17 4.90
N ASN A 76 6.02 7.52 4.57
CA ASN A 76 5.04 6.68 3.86
C ASN A 76 4.91 7.04 2.37
N MET A 77 5.86 7.81 1.82
CA MET A 77 5.94 8.13 0.40
C MET A 77 7.12 7.44 -0.26
N ARG A 78 6.97 7.04 -1.53
CA ARG A 78 8.02 6.42 -2.34
C ARG A 78 7.90 6.87 -3.79
N LYS A 79 9.02 7.17 -4.44
CA LYS A 79 9.09 7.24 -5.92
C LYS A 79 9.40 5.86 -6.51
N GLU A 80 10.15 5.08 -5.76
CA GLU A 80 10.58 3.72 -6.08
C GLU A 80 10.27 2.83 -4.88
N ILE A 81 9.63 1.69 -5.12
CA ILE A 81 9.13 0.77 -4.10
C ILE A 81 9.79 -0.59 -4.33
N SER A 82 10.57 -1.08 -3.37
CA SER A 82 11.06 -2.45 -3.44
C SER A 82 9.92 -3.46 -3.26
N GLU A 83 10.08 -4.69 -3.75
CA GLU A 83 9.06 -5.74 -3.57
C GLU A 83 8.65 -5.94 -2.10
N ASN A 84 9.60 -5.84 -1.16
CA ASN A 84 9.32 -5.97 0.27
C ASN A 84 8.50 -4.79 0.82
N GLU A 85 8.77 -3.57 0.36
CA GLU A 85 7.98 -2.40 0.73
C GLU A 85 6.56 -2.47 0.15
N LEU A 86 6.43 -2.96 -1.08
CA LEU A 86 5.13 -3.18 -1.71
C LEU A 86 4.31 -4.23 -0.94
N LYS A 87 4.93 -5.37 -0.62
CA LYS A 87 4.32 -6.39 0.24
C LYS A 87 3.93 -5.82 1.60
N SER A 88 4.79 -5.01 2.21
CA SER A 88 4.51 -4.34 3.49
C SER A 88 3.28 -3.45 3.41
N ALA A 89 3.16 -2.62 2.37
CA ALA A 89 2.02 -1.72 2.20
C ALA A 89 0.72 -2.50 2.02
N ILE A 90 0.70 -3.49 1.12
CA ILE A 90 -0.50 -4.30 0.86
C ILE A 90 -0.90 -5.08 2.12
N ALA A 91 0.05 -5.77 2.76
CA ALA A 91 -0.19 -6.53 3.98
C ALA A 91 -0.72 -5.62 5.09
N PHE A 92 -0.11 -4.45 5.30
CA PHE A 92 -0.55 -3.47 6.30
C PHE A 92 -2.03 -3.14 6.13
N PHE A 93 -2.48 -2.82 4.91
CA PHE A 93 -3.88 -2.45 4.66
C PHE A 93 -4.88 -3.61 4.79
N LYS A 94 -4.41 -4.87 4.80
CA LYS A 94 -5.23 -6.07 5.07
C LYS A 94 -5.31 -6.41 6.57
N LEU A 95 -4.45 -5.86 7.42
CA LEU A 95 -4.48 -6.11 8.87
C LEU A 95 -5.78 -5.60 9.50
N PRO A 96 -6.24 -6.16 10.65
CA PRO A 96 -7.34 -5.58 11.41
C PRO A 96 -7.09 -4.11 11.77
N TYR A 97 -8.15 -3.31 11.83
CA TYR A 97 -8.06 -1.86 12.09
C TYR A 97 -7.33 -1.54 13.40
N GLN A 98 -7.59 -2.32 14.45
CA GLN A 98 -6.94 -2.18 15.76
C GLN A 98 -5.42 -2.42 15.66
N THR A 99 -5.01 -3.41 14.86
CA THR A 99 -3.60 -3.72 14.61
C THR A 99 -2.90 -2.61 13.86
N ARG A 100 -3.50 -2.11 12.76
CA ARG A 100 -2.96 -0.96 12.01
C ARG A 100 -2.77 0.26 12.91
N ASN A 101 -3.77 0.57 13.74
CA ASN A 101 -3.68 1.66 14.70
C ASN A 101 -2.55 1.50 15.70
N ALA A 102 -2.34 0.29 16.22
CA ALA A 102 -1.27 0.03 17.16
C ALA A 102 0.11 0.25 16.52
N ILE A 103 0.30 -0.22 15.29
CA ILE A 103 1.55 -0.03 14.51
C ILE A 103 1.79 1.46 14.22
N MET A 104 0.75 2.19 13.78
CA MET A 104 0.92 3.62 13.47
C MET A 104 1.19 4.47 14.72
N ARG A 105 0.68 4.07 15.90
CA ARG A 105 0.98 4.77 17.16
C ARG A 105 2.42 4.59 17.62
N SER A 106 3.11 3.52 17.22
CA SER A 106 4.54 3.35 17.51
C SER A 106 5.45 4.12 16.55
N GLY A 107 4.88 4.90 15.61
CA GLY A 107 5.65 5.71 14.67
C GLY A 107 6.27 4.93 13.51
N VAL A 108 5.94 3.64 13.36
CA VAL A 108 6.48 2.78 12.30
C VAL A 108 5.90 3.20 10.95
N ALA A 109 6.75 3.22 9.92
CA ALA A 109 6.33 3.49 8.56
C ALA A 109 5.70 2.23 7.94
N ILE A 110 4.60 2.40 7.22
CA ILE A 110 3.92 1.32 6.50
C ILE A 110 4.87 0.46 5.63
N PRO A 111 5.76 1.06 4.79
CA PRO A 111 6.65 0.27 3.94
C PRO A 111 7.70 -0.56 4.70
N THR A 112 7.88 -0.36 6.01
CA THR A 112 8.88 -1.10 6.80
C THR A 112 8.32 -2.34 7.50
N LEU A 113 7.03 -2.66 7.35
CA LEU A 113 6.39 -3.78 8.04
C LEU A 113 7.06 -5.15 7.77
N HIS A 114 7.73 -5.32 6.64
CA HIS A 114 8.51 -6.52 6.34
C HIS A 114 9.67 -6.79 7.32
N GLN A 115 10.09 -5.78 8.10
CA GLN A 115 11.05 -5.95 9.19
C GLN A 115 10.42 -6.74 10.35
N ASP A 116 9.21 -6.36 10.77
CA ASP A 116 8.44 -7.09 11.78
C ASP A 116 8.15 -8.52 11.32
N TYR A 117 7.75 -8.68 10.05
CA TYR A 117 7.53 -10.01 9.47
C TYR A 117 8.78 -10.90 9.55
N ARG A 118 9.95 -10.38 9.14
CA ARG A 118 11.22 -11.12 9.26
C ARG A 118 11.55 -11.46 10.70
N TYR A 119 11.42 -10.50 11.61
CA TYR A 119 11.67 -10.72 13.03
C TYR A 119 10.78 -11.82 13.62
N ILE A 120 9.49 -11.85 13.26
CA ILE A 120 8.54 -12.90 13.67
C ILE A 120 8.98 -14.28 13.15
N GLN A 121 9.46 -14.37 11.91
CA GLN A 121 9.92 -15.62 11.30
C GLN A 121 11.20 -16.14 11.96
N GLU A 122 12.13 -15.24 12.28
CA GLU A 122 13.40 -15.56 12.95
C GLU A 122 13.22 -15.90 14.44
N ASN A 123 12.13 -15.45 15.06
CA ASN A 123 11.86 -15.60 16.49
C ASN A 123 10.46 -16.22 16.73
N PRO A 124 10.23 -17.50 16.36
CA PRO A 124 8.91 -18.12 16.44
C PRO A 124 8.37 -18.27 17.87
N SER A 125 9.24 -18.21 18.88
CA SER A 125 8.85 -18.17 20.30
C SER A 125 8.17 -16.86 20.70
N TYR A 126 8.34 -15.78 19.93
CA TYR A 126 7.66 -14.50 20.11
C TYR A 126 6.22 -14.57 19.55
N ASN A 127 5.36 -15.32 20.22
CA ASN A 127 4.00 -15.62 19.75
C ASN A 127 2.95 -14.70 20.40
N ASN A 128 2.70 -13.54 19.77
CA ASN A 128 1.58 -12.65 20.10
C ASN A 128 0.45 -12.81 19.06
N PRO A 129 -0.84 -12.77 19.43
CA PRO A 129 -1.96 -12.77 18.47
C PRO A 129 -1.80 -11.82 17.28
N ARG A 130 -1.18 -10.65 17.47
CA ARG A 130 -0.87 -9.70 16.40
C ARG A 130 0.01 -10.30 15.31
N ASN A 131 0.99 -11.13 15.69
CA ASN A 131 1.99 -11.68 14.78
C ASN A 131 1.32 -12.64 13.78
N LYS A 132 0.30 -13.38 14.22
CA LYS A 132 -0.52 -14.23 13.34
C LYS A 132 -1.20 -13.41 12.24
N HIS A 133 -1.72 -12.23 12.57
CA HIS A 133 -2.31 -11.33 11.56
C HIS A 133 -1.27 -10.81 10.56
N ILE A 134 -0.07 -10.46 11.03
CA ILE A 134 1.03 -9.99 10.17
C ILE A 134 1.46 -11.10 9.21
N VAL A 135 1.76 -12.29 9.73
CA VAL A 135 2.18 -13.43 8.90
C VAL A 135 1.13 -13.75 7.84
N LYS A 136 -0.14 -13.93 8.25
CA LYS A 136 -1.24 -14.20 7.33
C LYS A 136 -1.37 -13.11 6.25
N ALA A 137 -1.31 -11.83 6.65
CA ALA A 137 -1.45 -10.73 5.70
C ALA A 137 -0.31 -10.67 4.67
N PHE A 138 0.91 -11.06 5.04
CA PHE A 138 2.06 -11.15 4.12
C PHE A 138 1.94 -12.32 3.14
N GLU A 139 1.53 -13.49 3.62
CA GLU A 139 1.37 -14.70 2.81
C GLU A 139 0.24 -14.55 1.76
N GLU A 140 -0.78 -13.74 2.06
CA GLU A 140 -1.90 -13.46 1.15
C GLU A 140 -1.61 -12.36 0.11
N VAL A 141 -0.41 -11.77 0.08
CA VAL A 141 -0.07 -10.73 -0.91
C VAL A 141 0.24 -11.36 -2.27
N LYS A 142 -0.46 -10.88 -3.32
CA LYS A 142 -0.27 -11.32 -4.70
C LYS A 142 0.53 -10.27 -5.49
N ILE A 143 1.80 -10.53 -5.79
CA ILE A 143 2.64 -9.61 -6.58
C ILE A 143 2.72 -10.02 -8.07
N LYS A 144 2.32 -11.25 -8.38
CA LYS A 144 2.27 -11.81 -9.74
C LYS A 144 0.84 -12.15 -10.10
#